data_AF-A0A7G1IAQ0-F1
#
_entry.id   AF-A0A7G1IAQ0-F1
#
_cell.length_a   1.000
_cell.length_b   1.000
_cell.length_c   1.000
_cell.angle_alpha   90.00
_cell.angle_beta   90.00
_cell.angle_gamma   90.00
#
_symmetry.space_group_name_H-M   'P 1'
#
loop_
_entity.id
_entity.type
_entity.pdbx_description
1 polymer ?
#
loop_
_entity_poly.entity_id
_entity_poly.type
_entity_poly.pdbx_seq_one_letter_code
_entity_poly.pdbx_strand_id
1 'polypeptide(L)'
;MTSLGRAVRSERASSTQEAILAAAERLFAEHGMFAVSNRQVSEAAGQGNNAAVGYHFGTKTDLVRAIEQKHRLPVERLREQMVAELPNAPAMRDWVACLVCPLTEHLEALGNPTWYARFAAQAMTDPAYHNIVVKDALSSPSLVRVIDGINGCLPDLPLDVRYQRNLMARNLLMHTCADLERALATGTSTPRPSWRATATALIDAIVGLWLAPSQRASEGPADESDCGPRYLRLLR
;
A
#
# COMPACT_ATOMS: atom_id res chain seq x y z
N MET A 1 1.93 40.43 21.11
CA MET A 1 0.91 40.05 20.09
C MET A 1 1.40 38.97 19.11
N THR A 2 2.23 38.00 19.54
CA THR A 2 3.04 37.20 18.61
C THR A 2 2.84 35.67 18.66
N SER A 3 2.17 35.11 19.67
CA SER A 3 1.94 33.66 19.78
C SER A 3 0.61 33.20 19.15
N LEU A 4 -0.49 33.90 19.44
CA LEU A 4 -1.83 33.57 18.93
C LEU A 4 -1.94 33.67 17.40
N GLY A 5 -1.33 34.68 16.78
CA GLY A 5 -1.34 34.83 15.31
C GLY A 5 -0.55 33.75 14.57
N ARG A 6 0.48 33.18 15.21
CA ARG A 6 1.26 32.05 14.67
C ARG A 6 0.49 30.73 14.78
N ALA A 7 -0.21 30.52 15.90
CA ALA A 7 -1.08 29.35 16.12
C ALA A 7 -2.22 29.31 15.10
N VAL A 8 -2.97 30.41 14.93
CA VAL A 8 -4.08 30.48 13.95
C VAL A 8 -3.61 30.27 12.51
N ARG A 9 -2.41 30.77 12.16
CA ARG A 9 -1.83 30.55 10.82
C ARG A 9 -1.41 29.10 10.61
N SER A 10 -0.88 28.45 11.65
CA SER A 10 -0.52 27.02 11.64
C SER A 10 -1.76 26.14 11.47
N GLU A 11 -2.84 26.42 12.20
CA GLU A 11 -4.09 25.67 12.12
C GLU A 11 -4.72 25.78 10.73
N ARG A 12 -4.76 26.99 10.15
CA ARG A 12 -5.25 27.17 8.78
C ARG A 12 -4.39 26.43 7.75
N ALA A 13 -3.07 26.47 7.91
CA ALA A 13 -2.16 25.74 7.02
C ALA A 13 -2.38 24.22 7.11
N SER A 14 -2.61 23.68 8.32
CA SER A 14 -2.94 22.26 8.53
C SER A 14 -4.27 21.89 7.86
N SER A 15 -5.32 22.71 8.06
CA SER A 15 -6.63 22.49 7.43
C SER A 15 -6.55 22.52 5.90
N THR A 16 -5.80 23.45 5.32
CA THR A 16 -5.56 23.49 3.87
C THR A 16 -4.78 22.27 3.39
N GLN A 17 -3.76 21.84 4.13
CA GLN A 17 -2.96 20.66 3.79
C GLN A 17 -3.83 19.40 3.77
N GLU A 18 -4.69 19.21 4.78
CA GLU A 18 -5.63 18.09 4.86
C GLU A 18 -6.65 18.11 3.71
N ALA A 19 -7.21 19.28 3.38
CA ALA A 19 -8.13 19.41 2.26
C ALA A 19 -7.47 19.06 0.92
N ILE A 20 -6.22 19.47 0.71
CA ILE A 20 -5.44 19.11 -0.48
C ILE A 20 -5.19 17.60 -0.54
N LEU A 21 -4.78 16.98 0.58
CA LEU A 21 -4.56 15.52 0.63
C LEU A 21 -5.83 14.74 0.28
N ALA A 22 -6.95 15.10 0.90
CA ALA A 22 -8.23 14.44 0.65
C ALA A 22 -8.69 14.60 -0.80
N ALA A 23 -8.57 15.81 -1.37
CA ALA A 23 -8.91 16.06 -2.77
C ALA A 23 -8.00 15.28 -3.74
N ALA A 24 -6.70 15.25 -3.46
CA ALA A 24 -5.72 14.54 -4.27
C ALA A 24 -5.95 13.02 -4.25
N GLU A 25 -6.08 12.43 -3.06
CA GLU A 25 -6.34 10.99 -2.86
C GLU A 25 -7.57 10.54 -3.67
N ARG A 26 -8.68 11.29 -3.54
CA ARG A 26 -9.90 11.03 -4.30
C ARG A 26 -9.69 11.12 -5.81
N LEU A 27 -9.12 12.23 -6.30
CA LEU A 27 -8.94 12.45 -7.74
C LEU A 27 -8.02 11.38 -8.35
N PHE A 28 -6.93 11.03 -7.66
CA PHE A 28 -6.00 9.98 -8.11
C PHE A 28 -6.68 8.60 -8.13
N ALA A 29 -7.50 8.28 -7.14
CA ALA A 29 -8.27 7.03 -7.11
C ALA A 29 -9.32 6.94 -8.22
N GLU A 30 -9.93 8.06 -8.59
CA GLU A 30 -11.04 8.13 -9.57
C GLU A 30 -10.54 8.25 -11.02
N HIS A 31 -9.46 9.00 -11.25
CA HIS A 31 -9.00 9.37 -12.58
C HIS A 31 -7.59 8.85 -12.91
N GLY A 32 -6.93 8.20 -11.95
CA GLY A 32 -5.56 7.72 -12.08
C GLY A 32 -4.52 8.82 -11.90
N MET A 33 -3.26 8.41 -11.74
CA MET A 33 -2.18 9.35 -11.44
C MET A 33 -1.96 10.32 -12.60
N PHE A 34 -1.79 9.84 -13.83
CA PHE A 34 -1.42 10.68 -14.98
C PHE A 34 -2.43 11.78 -15.33
N ALA A 35 -3.73 11.51 -15.18
CA ALA A 35 -4.78 12.44 -15.62
C ALA A 35 -5.01 13.63 -14.68
N VAL A 36 -4.45 13.60 -13.47
CA VAL A 36 -4.71 14.60 -12.42
C VAL A 36 -3.55 15.58 -12.30
N SER A 37 -3.84 16.87 -12.49
CA SER A 37 -2.90 17.99 -12.34
C SER A 37 -3.01 18.65 -10.96
N ASN A 38 -1.94 19.34 -10.52
CA ASN A 38 -1.96 20.12 -9.28
C ASN A 38 -3.05 21.19 -9.28
N ARG A 39 -3.39 21.75 -10.45
CA ARG A 39 -4.51 22.70 -10.61
C ARG A 39 -5.83 22.06 -10.23
N GLN A 40 -6.14 20.89 -10.80
CA GLN A 40 -7.38 20.16 -10.49
C GLN A 40 -7.47 19.80 -9.01
N VAL A 41 -6.34 19.42 -8.39
CA VAL A 41 -6.28 19.16 -6.94
C VAL A 41 -6.58 20.43 -6.14
N SER A 42 -5.93 21.57 -6.45
CA SER A 42 -6.19 22.85 -5.79
C SER A 42 -7.66 23.27 -5.89
N GLU A 43 -8.25 23.17 -7.08
CA GLU A 43 -9.65 23.50 -7.33
C GLU A 43 -10.59 22.58 -6.54
N ALA A 44 -10.35 21.26 -6.55
CA ALA A 44 -11.14 20.31 -5.78
C ALA A 44 -10.98 20.47 -4.26
N ALA A 45 -9.85 21.00 -3.79
CA ALA A 45 -9.60 21.35 -2.40
C ALA A 45 -10.16 22.73 -1.99
N GLY A 46 -10.92 23.39 -2.89
CA GLY A 46 -11.50 24.71 -2.64
C GLY A 46 -10.47 25.85 -2.54
N GLN A 47 -9.27 25.65 -3.08
CA GLN A 47 -8.20 26.65 -3.04
C GLN A 47 -8.30 27.53 -4.28
N GLY A 48 -8.50 28.84 -4.08
CA GLY A 48 -8.56 29.82 -5.18
C GLY A 48 -7.22 30.08 -5.88
N ASN A 49 -6.12 29.47 -5.42
CA ASN A 49 -4.79 29.61 -6.00
C ASN A 49 -4.17 28.24 -6.34
N ASN A 50 -3.81 28.07 -7.61
CA ASN A 50 -3.16 26.87 -8.14
C ASN A 50 -1.76 26.60 -7.55
N ALA A 51 -1.17 27.59 -6.87
CA ALA A 51 0.10 27.44 -6.18
C ALA A 51 -0.03 26.70 -4.83
N ALA A 52 -1.24 26.47 -4.29
CA ALA A 52 -1.40 25.90 -2.95
C ALA A 52 -0.77 24.50 -2.81
N VAL A 53 -0.95 23.63 -3.81
CA VAL A 53 -0.30 22.30 -3.82
C VAL A 53 1.22 22.43 -3.83
N GLY A 54 1.75 23.32 -4.69
CA GLY A 54 3.19 23.56 -4.78
C GLY A 54 3.78 24.17 -3.49
N TYR A 55 3.02 25.04 -2.82
CA TYR A 55 3.44 25.66 -1.57
C TYR A 55 3.51 24.66 -0.41
N HIS A 56 2.51 23.77 -0.29
CA HIS A 56 2.43 22.82 0.83
C HIS A 56 3.23 21.53 0.62
N PHE A 57 3.32 21.04 -0.61
CA PHE A 57 3.92 19.74 -0.91
C PHE A 57 5.11 19.83 -1.87
N GLY A 58 5.25 20.92 -2.64
CA GLY A 58 6.26 21.00 -3.69
C GLY A 58 5.79 20.26 -4.94
N THR A 59 6.24 19.01 -5.11
CA THR A 59 5.95 18.25 -6.33
C THR A 59 4.73 17.35 -6.17
N LYS A 60 4.18 16.89 -7.30
CA LYS A 60 3.15 15.84 -7.30
C LYS A 60 3.66 14.56 -6.63
N THR A 61 4.93 14.25 -6.80
CA THR A 61 5.59 13.10 -6.17
C THR A 61 5.61 13.21 -4.65
N ASP A 62 5.89 14.39 -4.12
CA ASP A 62 5.85 14.65 -2.68
C ASP A 62 4.43 14.60 -2.13
N LEU A 63 3.44 15.05 -2.90
CA LEU A 63 2.03 14.89 -2.57
C LEU A 63 1.62 13.41 -2.47
N VAL A 64 2.05 12.57 -3.42
CA VAL A 64 1.82 11.12 -3.39
C VAL A 64 2.46 10.48 -2.17
N ARG A 65 3.71 10.84 -1.86
CA ARG A 65 4.41 10.39 -0.64
C ARG A 65 3.66 10.80 0.62
N ALA A 66 3.14 12.03 0.68
CA ALA A 66 2.41 12.52 1.83
C ALA A 66 1.09 11.75 2.06
N ILE A 67 0.36 11.40 0.98
CA ILE A 67 -0.82 10.52 1.08
C ILE A 67 -0.39 9.13 1.56
N GLU A 68 0.66 8.53 0.97
CA GLU A 68 1.17 7.21 1.41
C GLU A 68 1.50 7.22 2.91
N GLN A 69 2.27 8.20 3.35
CA GLN A 69 2.73 8.31 4.74
C GLN A 69 1.56 8.45 5.72
N LYS A 70 0.53 9.24 5.37
CA LYS A 70 -0.68 9.41 6.18
C LYS A 70 -1.35 8.07 6.50
N HIS A 71 -1.39 7.14 5.55
CA HIS A 71 -2.03 5.84 5.72
C HIS A 71 -1.08 4.75 6.22
N ARG A 72 0.20 4.81 5.84
CA ARG A 72 1.22 3.86 6.29
C ARG A 72 1.40 3.88 7.79
N LEU A 73 1.36 5.05 8.43
CA LEU A 73 1.59 5.15 9.88
C LEU A 73 0.54 4.38 10.72
N PRO A 74 -0.78 4.50 10.49
CA PRO A 74 -1.77 3.61 11.12
C PRO A 74 -1.57 2.13 10.82
N VAL A 75 -1.33 1.77 9.55
CA VAL A 75 -1.12 0.36 9.12
C VAL A 75 0.12 -0.22 9.81
N GLU A 76 1.17 0.58 9.97
CA GLU A 76 2.39 0.19 10.67
C GLU A 76 2.11 -0.17 12.12
N ARG A 77 1.39 0.68 12.85
CA ARG A 77 1.06 0.43 14.26
C ARG A 77 0.24 -0.84 14.45
N LEU A 78 -0.74 -1.08 13.58
CA LEU A 78 -1.52 -2.32 13.59
C LEU A 78 -0.62 -3.54 13.35
N ARG A 79 0.32 -3.44 12.41
CA ARG A 79 1.28 -4.52 12.13
C ARG A 79 2.21 -4.78 13.30
N GLU A 80 2.74 -3.74 13.93
CA GLU A 80 3.60 -3.86 15.12
C GLU A 80 2.89 -4.62 16.25
N GLN A 81 1.61 -4.31 16.49
CA GLN A 81 0.77 -5.02 17.47
C GLN A 81 0.63 -6.50 17.10
N MET A 82 0.24 -6.80 15.86
CA MET A 82 0.06 -8.18 15.40
C MET A 82 1.36 -9.00 15.45
N VAL A 83 2.49 -8.38 15.09
CA VAL A 83 3.81 -9.02 15.14
C VAL A 83 4.23 -9.32 16.58
N ALA A 84 3.87 -8.47 17.53
CA ALA A 84 4.14 -8.69 18.95
C ALA A 84 3.31 -9.84 19.54
N GLU A 85 2.15 -10.15 18.95
CA GLU A 85 1.25 -11.22 19.37
C GLU A 85 1.50 -12.55 18.67
N LEU A 86 2.50 -12.62 17.78
CA LEU A 86 2.86 -13.85 17.08
C LEU A 86 3.31 -14.96 18.04
N PRO A 87 3.00 -16.23 17.75
CA PRO A 87 3.49 -17.36 18.53
C PRO A 87 5.00 -17.53 18.40
N ASN A 88 5.61 -18.36 19.26
CA ASN A 88 7.06 -18.61 19.23
C ASN A 88 7.58 -19.20 17.90
N ALA A 89 6.74 -19.97 17.20
CA ALA A 89 7.04 -20.54 15.89
C ALA A 89 5.89 -20.24 14.91
N PRO A 90 5.86 -19.03 14.33
CA PRO A 90 4.78 -18.63 13.42
C PRO A 90 4.83 -19.42 12.11
N ALA A 91 3.66 -19.86 11.66
CA ALA A 91 3.50 -20.47 10.35
C ALA A 91 3.37 -19.40 9.26
N MET A 92 3.45 -19.83 7.99
CA MET A 92 3.24 -18.96 6.82
C MET A 92 1.93 -18.13 6.94
N ARG A 93 0.86 -18.76 7.42
CA ARG A 93 -0.45 -18.10 7.60
C ARG A 93 -0.37 -16.92 8.57
N ASP A 94 0.37 -17.06 9.68
CA ASP A 94 0.49 -16.02 10.70
C ASP A 94 1.22 -14.80 10.14
N TRP A 95 2.31 -15.03 9.42
CA TRP A 95 3.05 -13.95 8.75
C TRP A 95 2.22 -13.26 7.66
N VAL A 96 1.48 -14.04 6.85
CA VAL A 96 0.59 -13.47 5.83
C VAL A 96 -0.54 -12.66 6.48
N ALA A 97 -1.06 -13.09 7.64
CA ALA A 97 -2.03 -12.31 8.39
C ALA A 97 -1.45 -10.95 8.84
N CYS A 98 -0.21 -10.91 9.34
CA CYS A 98 0.50 -9.65 9.64
C CYS A 98 0.78 -8.77 8.41
N LEU A 99 0.73 -9.32 7.19
CA LEU A 99 0.82 -8.54 5.96
C LEU A 99 -0.54 -7.98 5.52
N VAL A 100 -1.60 -8.79 5.60
CA VAL A 100 -2.93 -8.48 5.03
C VAL A 100 -3.80 -7.69 6.01
N CYS A 101 -3.93 -8.17 7.26
CA CYS A 101 -4.91 -7.64 8.20
C CYS A 101 -4.69 -6.15 8.56
N PRO A 102 -3.45 -5.66 8.78
CA PRO A 102 -3.24 -4.25 9.11
C PRO A 102 -3.77 -3.29 8.02
N LEU A 103 -3.65 -3.67 6.75
CA LEU A 103 -4.18 -2.87 5.64
C LEU A 103 -5.71 -2.92 5.62
N THR A 104 -6.31 -4.10 5.74
CA THR A 104 -7.77 -4.25 5.67
C THR A 104 -8.49 -3.64 6.88
N GLU A 105 -7.91 -3.73 8.08
CA GLU A 105 -8.44 -3.10 9.29
C GLU A 105 -8.35 -1.58 9.22
N HIS A 106 -7.24 -1.04 8.68
CA HIS A 106 -7.15 0.39 8.42
C HIS A 106 -8.20 0.86 7.41
N LEU A 107 -8.39 0.11 6.32
CA LEU A 107 -9.42 0.41 5.32
C LEU A 107 -10.84 0.34 5.90
N GLU A 108 -11.10 -0.61 6.79
CA GLU A 108 -12.37 -0.68 7.52
C GLU A 108 -12.57 0.53 8.45
N ALA A 109 -11.52 0.93 9.18
CA ALA A 109 -11.56 2.05 10.11
C ALA A 109 -11.74 3.42 9.42
N LEU A 110 -11.27 3.57 8.17
CA LEU A 110 -11.53 4.76 7.35
C LEU A 110 -13.02 4.92 7.01
N GLY A 111 -13.80 3.83 7.07
CA GLY A 111 -15.21 3.83 6.73
C GLY A 111 -15.49 3.87 5.23
N ASN A 112 -16.77 4.05 4.88
CA ASN A 112 -17.23 4.10 3.49
C ASN A 112 -18.00 5.40 3.22
N PRO A 113 -17.70 6.12 2.11
CA PRO A 113 -16.68 5.79 1.11
C PRO A 113 -15.26 6.12 1.58
N THR A 114 -14.29 5.43 1.00
CA THR A 114 -12.86 5.76 1.06
C THR A 114 -12.26 5.62 -0.35
N TRP A 115 -11.05 6.15 -0.56
CA TRP A 115 -10.34 6.18 -1.85
C TRP A 115 -8.92 5.62 -1.77
N TYR A 116 -8.44 5.29 -0.57
CA TYR A 116 -7.05 4.93 -0.35
C TYR A 116 -6.65 3.63 -1.07
N ALA A 117 -7.49 2.58 -1.07
CA ALA A 117 -7.13 1.31 -1.69
C ALA A 117 -6.98 1.47 -3.22
N ARG A 118 -7.91 2.18 -3.87
CA ARG A 118 -7.81 2.50 -5.30
C ARG A 118 -6.62 3.41 -5.61
N PHE A 119 -6.36 4.41 -4.77
CA PHE A 119 -5.15 5.24 -4.87
C PHE A 119 -3.87 4.40 -4.78
N ALA A 120 -3.76 3.53 -3.77
CA ALA A 120 -2.59 2.70 -3.54
C ALA A 120 -2.35 1.72 -4.71
N ALA A 121 -3.41 1.12 -5.25
CA ALA A 121 -3.32 0.27 -6.43
C ALA A 121 -2.78 1.03 -7.65
N GLN A 122 -3.29 2.24 -7.91
CA GLN A 122 -2.79 3.11 -9.00
C GLN A 122 -1.31 3.46 -8.80
N ALA A 123 -0.92 3.89 -7.60
CA ALA A 123 0.46 4.23 -7.28
C ALA A 123 1.41 3.03 -7.41
N MET A 124 0.94 1.81 -7.12
CA MET A 124 1.74 0.59 -7.26
C MET A 124 1.98 0.17 -8.72
N THR A 125 1.09 0.55 -9.64
CA THR A 125 1.22 0.22 -11.07
C THR A 125 2.14 1.17 -11.84
N ASP A 126 2.30 2.40 -11.36
CA ASP A 126 3.15 3.41 -12.01
C ASP A 126 4.61 3.26 -11.53
N PRO A 127 5.58 2.97 -12.42
CA PRO A 127 6.99 2.82 -12.03
C PRO A 127 7.59 4.04 -11.31
N ALA A 128 7.09 5.25 -11.59
CA ALA A 128 7.57 6.47 -10.96
C ALA A 128 7.18 6.55 -9.48
N TYR A 129 6.01 6.02 -9.12
CA TYR A 129 5.49 6.03 -7.75
C TYR A 129 5.76 4.73 -7.01
N HIS A 130 5.81 3.60 -7.71
CA HIS A 130 6.08 2.27 -7.17
C HIS A 130 7.34 2.25 -6.28
N ASN A 131 8.46 2.77 -6.78
CA ASN A 131 9.71 2.79 -6.03
C ASN A 131 9.62 3.62 -4.74
N ILE A 132 8.78 4.66 -4.74
CA ILE A 132 8.61 5.55 -3.58
C ILE A 132 7.79 4.82 -2.52
N VAL A 133 6.65 4.28 -2.92
CA VAL A 133 5.75 3.52 -2.04
C VAL A 133 6.48 2.32 -1.45
N VAL A 134 7.18 1.54 -2.28
CA VAL A 134 7.90 0.34 -1.81
C VAL A 134 9.08 0.71 -0.91
N LYS A 135 9.89 1.71 -1.28
CA LYS A 135 11.04 2.10 -0.45
C LYS A 135 10.62 2.63 0.92
N ASP A 136 9.60 3.48 0.95
CA ASP A 136 9.10 4.05 2.20
C ASP A 136 8.40 2.97 3.05
N ALA A 137 7.70 2.02 2.43
CA ALA A 137 7.15 0.85 3.12
C ALA A 137 8.25 -0.04 3.70
N LEU A 138 9.29 -0.39 2.93
CA LEU A 138 10.41 -1.23 3.41
C LEU A 138 11.31 -0.53 4.45
N SER A 139 11.10 0.76 4.71
CA SER A 139 11.74 1.42 5.86
C SER A 139 11.12 1.04 7.21
N SER A 140 9.97 0.36 7.20
CA SER A 140 9.31 -0.21 8.38
C SER A 140 10.05 -1.45 8.91
N PRO A 141 10.48 -1.46 10.19
CA PRO A 141 11.03 -2.65 10.81
C PRO A 141 10.00 -3.79 10.93
N SER A 142 8.72 -3.49 11.17
CA SER A 142 7.69 -4.54 11.30
C SER A 142 7.42 -5.24 9.97
N LEU A 143 7.39 -4.49 8.86
CA LEU A 143 7.18 -5.05 7.53
C LEU A 143 8.37 -5.90 7.10
N VAL A 144 9.61 -5.42 7.33
CA VAL A 144 10.83 -6.19 7.06
C VAL A 144 10.79 -7.52 7.81
N ARG A 145 10.47 -7.48 9.11
CA ARG A 145 10.34 -8.71 9.92
C ARG A 145 9.26 -9.67 9.38
N VAL A 146 8.12 -9.16 8.92
CA VAL A 146 7.07 -9.98 8.31
C VAL A 146 7.55 -10.60 7.00
N ILE A 147 8.23 -9.84 6.14
CA ILE A 147 8.79 -10.33 4.88
C ILE A 147 9.85 -11.41 5.13
N ASP A 148 10.74 -11.21 6.10
CA ASP A 148 11.74 -12.20 6.49
C ASP A 148 11.09 -13.49 7.02
N GLY A 149 10.03 -13.36 7.82
CA GLY A 149 9.21 -14.48 8.28
C GLY A 149 8.58 -15.27 7.14
N ILE A 150 7.97 -14.58 6.18
CA ILE A 150 7.41 -15.19 4.95
C ILE A 150 8.52 -15.92 4.19
N ASN A 151 9.65 -15.27 3.95
CA ASN A 151 10.78 -15.83 3.22
C ASN A 151 11.36 -17.08 3.90
N GLY A 152 11.38 -17.11 5.24
CA GLY A 152 11.80 -18.27 6.03
C GLY A 152 10.82 -19.45 5.96
N CYS A 153 9.55 -19.21 5.62
CA CYS A 153 8.55 -20.25 5.42
C CYS A 153 8.43 -20.74 3.96
N LEU A 154 9.10 -20.08 3.01
CA LEU A 154 9.02 -20.48 1.60
C LEU A 154 9.71 -21.83 1.36
N PRO A 155 9.15 -22.69 0.49
CA PRO A 155 9.86 -23.85 0.01
C PRO A 155 11.11 -23.43 -0.79
N ASP A 156 11.99 -24.39 -1.10
CA ASP A 156 13.16 -24.12 -1.92
C ASP A 156 12.73 -23.82 -3.37
N LEU A 157 12.55 -22.52 -3.64
CA LEU A 157 12.11 -22.00 -4.92
C LEU A 157 13.28 -21.27 -5.61
N PRO A 158 13.45 -21.46 -6.93
CA PRO A 158 14.29 -20.59 -7.75
C PRO A 158 13.97 -19.10 -7.56
N LEU A 159 14.98 -18.24 -7.64
CA LEU A 159 14.85 -16.80 -7.34
C LEU A 159 13.85 -16.09 -8.26
N ASP A 160 13.80 -16.46 -9.53
CA ASP A 160 12.85 -15.94 -10.52
C ASP A 160 11.40 -16.28 -10.12
N VAL A 161 11.15 -17.52 -9.69
CA VAL A 161 9.84 -17.97 -9.22
C VAL A 161 9.43 -17.22 -7.96
N ARG A 162 10.35 -17.02 -6.99
CA ARG A 162 10.07 -16.22 -5.79
C ARG A 162 9.68 -14.79 -6.16
N TYR A 163 10.43 -14.16 -7.07
CA TYR A 163 10.15 -12.82 -7.55
C TYR A 163 8.78 -12.71 -8.21
N GLN A 164 8.45 -13.63 -9.12
CA GLN A 164 7.16 -13.67 -9.79
C GLN A 164 6.01 -13.84 -8.80
N ARG A 165 6.13 -14.74 -7.82
CA ARG A 165 5.11 -14.93 -6.79
C ARG A 165 4.93 -13.71 -5.90
N ASN A 166 6.02 -13.00 -5.55
CA ASN A 166 5.92 -11.76 -4.80
C ASN A 166 5.20 -10.66 -5.57
N LEU A 167 5.45 -10.54 -6.88
CA LEU A 167 4.69 -9.62 -7.75
C LEU A 167 3.20 -9.99 -7.79
N MET A 168 2.88 -11.28 -7.97
CA MET A 168 1.50 -11.77 -8.00
C MET A 168 0.78 -11.53 -6.66
N ALA A 169 1.41 -11.85 -5.53
CA ALA A 169 0.84 -11.68 -4.19
C ALA A 169 0.56 -10.20 -3.89
N ARG A 170 1.51 -9.31 -4.23
CA ARG A 170 1.33 -7.86 -4.07
C ARG A 170 0.16 -7.33 -4.92
N ASN A 171 0.09 -7.74 -6.19
CA ASN A 171 -0.99 -7.33 -7.09
C ASN A 171 -2.33 -7.84 -6.56
N LEU A 172 -2.39 -9.10 -6.12
CA LEU A 172 -3.59 -9.70 -5.55
C LEU A 172 -4.07 -8.91 -4.32
N LEU A 173 -3.18 -8.60 -3.37
CA LEU A 173 -3.50 -7.80 -2.18
C LEU A 173 -4.04 -6.41 -2.56
N MET A 174 -3.29 -5.65 -3.37
CA MET A 174 -3.65 -4.26 -3.66
C MET A 174 -4.92 -4.13 -4.50
N HIS A 175 -5.07 -4.95 -5.55
CA HIS A 175 -6.22 -4.85 -6.45
C HIS A 175 -7.51 -5.41 -5.83
N THR A 176 -7.43 -6.48 -5.04
CA THR A 176 -8.62 -7.00 -4.33
C THR A 176 -9.15 -5.98 -3.33
N CYS A 177 -8.28 -5.30 -2.59
CA CYS A 177 -8.69 -4.21 -1.70
C CYS A 177 -9.32 -3.03 -2.47
N ALA A 178 -8.76 -2.66 -3.63
CA ALA A 178 -9.29 -1.59 -4.47
C ALA A 178 -10.68 -1.92 -5.06
N ASP A 179 -10.90 -3.18 -5.45
CA ASP A 179 -12.18 -3.66 -5.97
C ASP A 179 -13.24 -3.70 -4.86
N LEU A 180 -12.87 -4.15 -3.66
CA LEU A 180 -13.75 -4.13 -2.50
C LEU A 180 -14.15 -2.69 -2.10
N GLU A 181 -13.18 -1.78 -2.00
CA GLU A 181 -13.44 -0.36 -1.71
C GLU A 181 -14.43 0.24 -2.72
N ARG A 182 -14.25 -0.07 -4.01
CA ARG A 182 -15.16 0.38 -5.07
C ARG A 182 -16.57 -0.17 -4.87
N ALA A 183 -16.70 -1.47 -4.60
CA ALA A 183 -17.99 -2.13 -4.40
C ALA A 183 -18.74 -1.59 -3.18
N LEU A 184 -18.02 -1.33 -2.08
CA LEU A 184 -18.56 -0.71 -0.86
C LEU A 184 -19.03 0.73 -1.11
N ALA A 185 -18.28 1.51 -1.89
CA ALA A 185 -18.64 2.88 -2.24
C ALA A 185 -19.91 2.97 -3.12
N THR A 186 -20.14 2.00 -4.02
CA THR A 186 -21.32 1.96 -4.89
C THR A 186 -22.52 1.23 -4.27
N GLY A 187 -22.37 0.67 -3.06
CA GLY A 187 -23.42 -0.07 -2.37
C GLY A 187 -23.90 -1.32 -3.13
N THR A 188 -23.08 -1.85 -4.04
CA THR A 188 -23.51 -2.90 -4.97
C THR A 188 -23.12 -4.29 -4.45
N SER A 189 -24.14 -5.16 -4.32
CA SER A 189 -24.09 -6.63 -4.14
C SER A 189 -24.41 -7.20 -2.75
N THR A 190 -25.23 -8.25 -2.79
CA THR A 190 -25.50 -9.26 -1.74
C THR A 190 -24.85 -10.59 -2.15
N PRO A 191 -24.15 -11.32 -1.26
CA PRO A 191 -23.82 -10.95 0.12
C PRO A 191 -22.96 -9.68 0.17
N ARG A 192 -23.18 -8.82 1.18
CA ARG A 192 -22.39 -7.59 1.33
C ARG A 192 -20.92 -7.99 1.51
N PRO A 193 -20.02 -7.55 0.62
CA PRO A 193 -18.62 -7.85 0.79
C PRO A 193 -18.10 -7.12 2.03
N SER A 194 -17.21 -7.75 2.81
CA SER A 194 -16.66 -7.16 4.04
C SER A 194 -15.14 -7.23 4.05
N TRP A 195 -14.51 -6.29 4.74
CA TRP A 195 -13.05 -6.25 4.91
C TRP A 195 -12.54 -7.53 5.58
N ARG A 196 -13.21 -8.00 6.65
CA ARG A 196 -12.86 -9.24 7.35
C ARG A 196 -12.92 -10.49 6.48
N ALA A 197 -14.01 -10.68 5.71
CA ALA A 197 -14.14 -11.84 4.83
C ALA A 197 -13.09 -11.81 3.71
N THR A 198 -12.82 -10.62 3.18
CA THR A 198 -11.81 -10.41 2.12
C THR A 198 -10.40 -10.62 2.63
N ALA A 199 -10.08 -10.16 3.84
CA ALA A 199 -8.80 -10.43 4.49
C ALA A 199 -8.55 -11.94 4.65
N THR A 200 -9.58 -12.69 5.09
CA THR A 200 -9.49 -14.15 5.22
C THR A 200 -9.21 -14.82 3.88
N ALA A 201 -9.96 -14.46 2.84
CA ALA A 201 -9.79 -15.01 1.49
C ALA A 201 -8.41 -14.64 0.88
N LEU A 202 -7.93 -13.41 1.11
CA LEU A 202 -6.62 -12.96 0.68
C LEU A 202 -5.50 -13.75 1.36
N ILE A 203 -5.60 -13.99 2.67
CA ILE A 203 -4.63 -14.81 3.41
C ILE A 203 -4.59 -16.22 2.82
N ASP A 204 -5.74 -16.86 2.62
CA ASP A 204 -5.82 -18.21 2.05
C ASP A 204 -5.18 -18.28 0.66
N ALA A 205 -5.53 -17.32 -0.22
CA ALA A 205 -5.04 -17.27 -1.59
C ALA A 205 -3.53 -16.98 -1.66
N ILE A 206 -3.02 -16.04 -0.86
CA ILE A 206 -1.60 -15.68 -0.83
C ILE A 206 -0.76 -16.81 -0.24
N VAL A 207 -1.22 -17.47 0.84
CA VAL A 207 -0.56 -18.66 1.40
C VAL A 207 -0.48 -19.77 0.33
N GLY A 208 -1.59 -20.05 -0.36
CA GLY A 208 -1.63 -21.05 -1.42
C GLY A 208 -0.68 -20.71 -2.58
N LEU A 209 -0.65 -19.45 -3.01
CA LEU A 209 0.24 -18.96 -4.06
C LEU A 209 1.73 -19.14 -3.70
N TRP A 210 2.12 -18.81 -2.48
CA TRP A 210 3.51 -18.93 -2.04
C TRP A 210 3.96 -20.36 -1.78
N LEU A 211 3.08 -21.21 -1.25
CA LEU A 211 3.39 -22.61 -0.93
C LEU A 211 3.19 -23.58 -2.11
N ALA A 212 2.57 -23.13 -3.21
CA ALA A 212 2.36 -23.96 -4.39
C ALA A 212 3.69 -24.60 -4.86
N PRO A 213 3.71 -25.87 -5.31
CA PRO A 213 4.91 -26.44 -5.91
C PRO A 213 5.29 -25.69 -7.18
N SER A 214 6.58 -25.60 -7.50
CA SER A 214 7.05 -25.08 -8.79
C SER A 214 7.45 -26.24 -9.70
N GLN A 215 6.96 -26.23 -10.94
CA GLN A 215 7.29 -27.29 -11.91
C GLN A 215 8.79 -27.30 -12.29
N ARG A 216 9.47 -26.15 -12.16
CA ARG A 216 10.92 -26.03 -12.42
C ARG A 216 11.83 -26.64 -11.35
N ALA A 217 11.35 -26.90 -10.13
CA ALA A 217 12.15 -27.63 -9.15
C ALA A 217 12.44 -29.09 -9.58
N SER A 218 11.82 -29.56 -10.67
CA SER A 218 12.03 -30.89 -11.26
C SER A 218 13.06 -30.90 -12.41
N GLU A 219 13.47 -29.75 -12.94
CA GLU A 219 14.40 -29.65 -14.07
C GLU A 219 15.68 -28.95 -13.61
N GLY A 220 16.83 -29.60 -13.82
CA GLY A 220 18.15 -29.18 -13.31
C GLY A 220 18.60 -27.77 -13.72
N PRO A 221 19.75 -27.30 -13.19
CA PRO A 221 20.07 -25.88 -13.11
C PRO A 221 20.13 -25.22 -14.49
N ALA A 222 19.26 -24.23 -14.70
CA ALA A 222 19.34 -23.32 -15.83
C ALA A 222 20.41 -22.25 -15.56
N ASP A 223 21.22 -22.02 -16.60
CA ASP A 223 22.41 -21.17 -16.67
C ASP A 223 22.25 -19.79 -15.97
N GLU A 224 23.18 -19.47 -15.07
CA GLU A 224 23.21 -18.25 -14.23
C GLU A 224 23.57 -16.96 -15.01
N SER A 225 23.58 -16.99 -16.34
CA SER A 225 24.16 -15.92 -17.17
C SER A 225 23.22 -14.75 -17.49
N ASP A 226 21.91 -14.82 -17.19
CA ASP A 226 20.93 -13.82 -17.65
C ASP A 226 20.41 -12.84 -16.56
N CYS A 227 20.81 -13.01 -15.30
CA CYS A 227 20.35 -12.15 -14.20
C CYS A 227 21.37 -11.05 -13.85
N GLY A 228 21.32 -9.94 -14.58
CA GLY A 228 22.24 -8.81 -14.39
C GLY A 228 22.21 -8.13 -13.00
N PRO A 229 23.22 -7.31 -12.65
CA PRO A 229 23.53 -6.91 -11.26
C PRO A 229 22.57 -5.92 -10.58
N ARG A 230 21.43 -5.58 -11.20
CA ARG A 230 20.48 -4.58 -10.67
C ARG A 230 19.41 -5.18 -9.74
N TYR A 231 19.26 -6.51 -9.70
CA TYR A 231 18.13 -7.18 -9.03
C TYR A 231 18.26 -7.32 -7.50
N LEU A 232 19.45 -7.15 -6.93
CA LEU A 232 19.72 -7.39 -5.50
C LEU A 232 19.33 -6.24 -4.55
N ARG A 233 18.81 -5.11 -5.05
CA ARG A 233 18.49 -3.93 -4.20
C ARG A 233 17.01 -3.72 -3.86
N LEU A 234 16.10 -4.55 -4.37
CA LEU A 234 14.66 -4.42 -4.12
C LEU A 234 14.09 -5.55 -3.25
N LEU A 235 14.94 -6.47 -2.79
CA LEU A 235 14.59 -7.61 -1.94
C LEU A 235 15.50 -7.71 -0.70
N ARG A 236 16.10 -6.59 -0.28
CA ARG A 236 16.68 -6.39 1.04
C ARG A 236 16.13 -5.12 1.64
#